data_AF-A0A938BK75-F1
#
_entry.id   AF-A0A938BK75-F1
#
_cell.length_a   1.000
_cell.length_b   1.000
_cell.length_c   1.000
_cell.angle_alpha   90.00
_cell.angle_beta   90.00
_cell.angle_gamma   90.00
#
_symmetry.space_group_name_H-M   'P 1'
#
loop_
_entity.id
_entity.type
_entity.pdbx_description
1 polymer ?
#
loop_
_entity_poly.entity_id
_entity_poly.type
_entity_poly.pdbx_seq_one_letter_code
_entity_poly.pdbx_strand_id
1 'polypeptide(L)'
;MTGTDRGTLLHNMSAPPKSVVKYSGLADLAIAAGPGGSGGAGMKVTGKGVFGTPVRFVLPADLAEKSFADILRHLEVDPSSDPKRQLIGLINARANELPLPDACVVIPAAEAHELVWADALSALSILSKCSDCIWLRAKDPALKAALVRQQASLLVPPLFAGRLRET
;
A
#
# COMPACT_ATOMS: atom_id res chain seq x y z
N MET A 1 34.79 46.22 -19.06
CA MET A 1 33.43 45.79 -18.67
C MET A 1 33.15 44.46 -19.36
N THR A 2 33.25 43.35 -18.63
CA THR A 2 32.80 42.02 -19.07
C THR A 2 32.34 41.29 -17.81
N GLY A 3 31.03 41.29 -17.57
CA GLY A 3 30.39 40.53 -16.50
C GLY A 3 30.31 39.07 -16.91
N THR A 4 31.02 38.20 -16.20
CA THR A 4 30.88 36.74 -16.33
C THR A 4 29.92 36.27 -15.26
N ASP A 5 28.72 35.94 -15.73
CA ASP A 5 27.63 35.31 -15.00
C ASP A 5 28.13 33.99 -14.38
N ARG A 6 28.39 34.00 -13.07
CA ARG A 6 28.75 32.79 -12.31
C ARG A 6 27.44 32.16 -11.86
N GLY A 7 26.90 31.28 -12.70
CA GLY A 7 25.75 30.45 -12.38
C GLY A 7 25.91 29.80 -11.00
N THR A 8 25.01 30.16 -10.09
CA THR A 8 24.91 29.59 -8.75
C THR A 8 24.56 28.11 -8.89
N LEU A 9 25.57 27.25 -8.77
CA LEU A 9 25.40 25.80 -8.72
C LEU A 9 24.54 25.45 -7.51
N LEU A 10 23.30 25.01 -7.75
CA LEU A 10 22.41 24.48 -6.71
C LEU A 10 23.02 23.18 -6.19
N HIS A 11 23.71 23.27 -5.06
CA HIS A 11 24.35 22.14 -4.41
C HIS A 11 23.29 21.14 -3.92
N ASN A 12 23.25 19.97 -4.57
CA ASN A 12 22.84 18.67 -4.03
C ASN A 12 21.63 18.66 -3.08
N MET A 13 20.41 18.58 -3.65
CA MET A 13 19.20 18.18 -2.91
C MET A 13 19.01 16.65 -2.90
N SER A 14 20.03 15.87 -2.56
CA SER A 14 19.89 14.43 -2.32
C SER A 14 20.04 14.14 -0.82
N ALA A 15 18.95 14.32 -0.07
CA ALA A 15 18.84 13.64 1.21
C ALA A 15 18.86 12.12 0.94
N PRO A 16 19.70 11.32 1.63
CA PRO A 16 19.70 9.88 1.45
C PRO A 16 18.31 9.31 1.81
N PRO A 17 17.78 8.32 1.07
CA PRO A 17 16.57 7.62 1.50
C PRO A 17 16.80 7.06 2.91
N LYS A 18 15.94 7.42 3.87
CA LYS A 18 16.02 6.91 5.26
C LYS A 18 15.83 5.39 5.35
N SER A 19 15.34 4.76 4.28
CA SER A 19 15.16 3.32 4.18
C SER A 19 15.41 2.87 2.74
N VAL A 20 16.27 1.88 2.58
CA VAL A 20 16.43 1.12 1.33
C VAL A 20 15.88 -0.27 1.59
N VAL A 21 14.75 -0.61 0.97
CA VAL A 21 14.23 -1.99 1.01
C VAL A 21 14.90 -2.75 -0.13
N LYS A 22 15.92 -3.56 0.19
CA LYS A 22 16.56 -4.48 -0.75
C LYS A 22 15.82 -5.82 -0.73
N TYR A 23 15.34 -6.25 -1.90
CA TYR A 23 14.81 -7.59 -2.11
C TYR A 23 15.86 -8.59 -2.64
N SER A 24 17.09 -8.12 -2.90
CA SER A 24 18.21 -8.99 -3.26
C SER A 24 18.73 -9.73 -2.02
N GLY A 25 18.61 -11.07 -2.02
CA GLY A 25 19.08 -11.96 -0.95
C GLY A 25 18.00 -12.85 -0.30
N LEU A 26 16.71 -12.65 -0.60
CA LEU A 26 15.64 -13.52 -0.08
C LEU A 26 15.61 -14.92 -0.73
N ALA A 27 16.23 -15.08 -1.90
CA ALA A 27 16.37 -16.39 -2.54
C ALA A 27 17.28 -17.33 -1.74
N ASP A 28 18.33 -16.81 -1.11
CA ASP A 28 19.31 -17.62 -0.35
C ASP A 28 18.75 -18.05 1.02
N LEU A 29 17.88 -17.25 1.64
CA LEU A 29 17.18 -17.60 2.88
C LEU A 29 16.14 -18.72 2.69
N ALA A 30 15.62 -18.89 1.46
CA ALA A 30 14.72 -19.99 1.12
C ALA A 30 15.45 -21.34 1.05
N ILE A 31 16.74 -21.33 0.69
CA ILE A 31 17.56 -22.54 0.52
C ILE A 31 18.07 -23.05 1.87
N ALA A 32 18.29 -22.15 2.85
CA ALA A 32 18.72 -22.54 4.20
C ALA A 32 17.63 -23.26 5.04
N ALA A 33 16.38 -23.32 4.56
CA ALA A 33 15.24 -23.90 5.26
C ALA A 33 14.93 -25.35 4.83
N GLY A 34 15.93 -26.22 4.76
CA GLY A 34 15.69 -27.67 4.74
C GLY A 34 16.95 -28.51 4.96
N PRO A 35 16.85 -29.76 5.47
CA PRO A 35 15.79 -30.39 6.26
C PRO A 35 16.36 -30.87 7.62
N GLY A 36 15.87 -30.31 8.74
CA GLY A 36 16.29 -30.78 10.06
C GLY A 36 15.81 -29.88 11.19
N GLY A 37 14.53 -29.96 11.53
CA GLY A 37 13.98 -29.19 12.65
C GLY A 37 12.48 -29.42 12.83
N SER A 38 12.14 -30.40 13.65
CA SER A 38 10.79 -30.73 14.07
C SER A 38 10.18 -29.60 14.91
N GLY A 39 8.97 -29.15 14.56
CA GLY A 39 8.15 -28.25 15.40
C GLY A 39 7.15 -27.44 14.58
N GLY A 40 5.86 -27.72 14.75
CA GLY A 40 4.81 -27.34 13.80
C GLY A 40 4.36 -25.87 13.82
N ALA A 41 4.18 -25.33 12.62
CA ALA A 41 3.04 -24.52 12.18
C ALA A 41 3.18 -24.39 10.66
N GLY A 42 2.20 -24.87 9.90
CA GLY A 42 2.29 -25.05 8.45
C GLY A 42 2.55 -23.75 7.70
N MET A 43 3.80 -23.53 7.28
CA MET A 43 4.14 -22.52 6.30
C MET A 43 3.79 -23.07 4.92
N LYS A 44 2.57 -22.79 4.44
CA LYS A 44 2.21 -23.04 3.04
C LYS A 44 2.95 -22.04 2.15
N VAL A 45 4.20 -22.37 1.85
CA VAL A 45 4.93 -21.84 0.70
C VAL A 45 4.40 -22.55 -0.54
N THR A 46 3.50 -21.91 -1.28
CA THR A 46 3.16 -22.36 -2.63
C THR A 46 2.94 -21.16 -3.52
N GLY A 47 3.96 -20.78 -4.28
CA GLY A 47 3.83 -19.74 -5.31
C GLY A 47 5.15 -19.31 -5.93
N LYS A 48 5.65 -20.07 -6.91
CA LYS A 48 6.52 -19.63 -8.03
C LYS A 48 7.38 -18.38 -7.78
N GLY A 49 8.35 -18.43 -6.85
CA GLY A 49 9.35 -17.37 -6.69
C GLY A 49 8.84 -16.01 -6.19
N VAL A 50 7.59 -15.91 -5.74
CA VAL A 50 7.03 -14.68 -5.16
C VAL A 50 6.92 -14.85 -3.64
N PHE A 51 7.80 -14.17 -2.91
CA PHE A 51 7.79 -14.15 -1.45
C PHE A 51 6.73 -13.15 -0.94
N GLY A 52 5.63 -13.66 -0.38
CA GLY A 52 4.60 -12.86 0.29
C GLY A 52 3.18 -13.40 0.11
N THR A 53 2.24 -12.83 0.86
CA THR A 53 0.80 -13.14 0.79
C THR A 53 0.11 -12.07 -0.06
N PRO A 54 -0.51 -12.44 -1.20
CA PRO A 54 -1.25 -11.49 -2.00
C PRO A 54 -2.60 -11.17 -1.35
N VAL A 55 -2.81 -9.90 -1.00
CA VAL A 55 -4.05 -9.39 -0.40
C VAL A 55 -4.75 -8.47 -1.38
N ARG A 56 -6.00 -8.77 -1.71
CA ARG A 56 -6.84 -7.99 -2.61
C ARG A 56 -7.57 -6.89 -1.86
N PHE A 57 -7.67 -5.73 -2.50
CA PHE A 57 -8.50 -4.60 -2.07
C PHE A 57 -9.39 -4.19 -3.24
N VAL A 58 -10.68 -4.06 -2.97
CA VAL A 58 -11.70 -3.73 -3.99
C VAL A 58 -12.52 -2.56 -3.47
N LEU A 59 -12.58 -1.50 -4.27
CA LEU A 59 -13.46 -0.37 -4.04
C LEU A 59 -14.88 -0.78 -4.39
N PRO A 60 -15.87 -0.52 -3.52
CA PRO A 60 -17.27 -0.68 -3.88
C PRO A 60 -17.60 0.15 -5.14
N ALA A 61 -18.27 -0.49 -6.11
CA ALA A 61 -18.53 0.11 -7.41
C ALA A 61 -19.37 1.40 -7.31
N ASP A 62 -20.22 1.50 -6.28
CA ASP A 62 -21.05 2.67 -6.02
C ASP A 62 -20.23 3.90 -5.60
N LEU A 63 -19.00 3.74 -5.11
CA LEU A 63 -18.15 4.86 -4.71
C LEU A 63 -17.45 5.58 -5.87
N ALA A 64 -17.29 4.92 -7.02
CA ALA A 64 -16.47 5.44 -8.12
C ALA A 64 -17.04 6.72 -8.75
N GLU A 65 -18.36 6.88 -8.71
CA GLU A 65 -19.08 8.01 -9.31
C GLU A 65 -19.57 9.03 -8.27
N LYS A 66 -19.32 8.78 -6.97
CA LYS A 66 -19.79 9.62 -5.89
C LYS A 66 -18.89 10.85 -5.68
N SER A 67 -19.51 11.94 -5.24
CA SER A 67 -18.76 13.11 -4.74
C SER A 67 -18.05 12.76 -3.42
N PHE A 68 -17.04 13.55 -3.02
CA PHE A 68 -16.35 13.30 -1.74
C PHE A 68 -17.29 13.39 -0.53
N ALA A 69 -18.32 14.25 -0.58
CA ALA A 69 -19.31 14.32 0.48
C ALA A 69 -20.19 13.05 0.53
N ASP A 70 -20.54 12.49 -0.63
CA ASP A 70 -21.32 11.25 -0.69
C ASP A 70 -20.50 10.02 -0.31
N ILE A 71 -19.20 10.03 -0.62
CA ILE A 71 -18.27 9.01 -0.13
C ILE A 71 -18.20 9.07 1.40
N LEU A 72 -18.08 10.26 2.01
CA LEU A 72 -18.10 10.39 3.46
C LEU A 72 -19.41 9.86 4.07
N ARG A 73 -20.56 10.20 3.48
CA ARG A 73 -21.86 9.67 3.94
C ARG A 73 -21.95 8.16 3.81
N HIS A 74 -21.39 7.57 2.75
CA HIS A 74 -21.33 6.11 2.60
C HIS A 74 -20.43 5.47 3.66
N LEU A 75 -19.39 6.17 4.12
CA LEU A 75 -18.56 5.77 5.25
C LEU A 75 -19.20 6.07 6.61
N GLU A 76 -20.48 6.45 6.65
CA GLU A 76 -21.22 6.85 7.85
C GLU A 76 -20.57 8.04 8.59
N VAL A 77 -19.90 8.92 7.84
CA VAL A 77 -19.28 10.15 8.35
C VAL A 77 -19.99 11.39 7.81
N ASP A 78 -20.38 12.28 8.71
CA ASP A 78 -20.97 13.56 8.34
C ASP A 78 -19.94 14.46 7.63
N PRO A 79 -20.25 14.97 6.41
CA PRO A 79 -19.33 15.80 5.66
C PRO A 79 -19.18 17.18 6.29
N SER A 80 -17.94 17.59 6.51
CA SER A 80 -17.57 18.94 6.93
C SER A 80 -17.62 19.94 5.77
N SER A 81 -17.24 21.19 6.06
CA SER A 81 -17.10 22.25 5.03
C SER A 81 -16.01 21.96 3.99
N ASP A 82 -15.04 21.08 4.28
CA ASP A 82 -14.05 20.58 3.32
C ASP A 82 -14.04 19.04 3.30
N PRO A 83 -14.98 18.42 2.57
CA PRO A 83 -15.11 16.97 2.48
C PRO A 83 -13.85 16.27 1.96
N LYS A 84 -13.11 16.92 1.06
CA LYS A 84 -11.89 16.36 0.46
C LYS A 84 -10.80 16.21 1.51
N ARG A 85 -10.56 17.27 2.30
CA ARG A 85 -9.54 17.26 3.35
C ARG A 85 -9.89 16.27 4.46
N GLN A 86 -11.17 16.19 4.84
CA GLN A 86 -11.65 15.21 5.81
C GLN A 86 -11.41 13.78 5.33
N LEU A 87 -11.74 13.48 4.07
CA LEU A 87 -11.51 12.15 3.48
C LEU A 87 -10.01 11.79 3.43
N ILE A 88 -9.15 12.75 3.09
CA ILE A 88 -7.69 12.55 3.14
C ILE A 88 -7.23 12.21 4.56
N GLY A 89 -7.77 12.89 5.57
CA GLY A 89 -7.49 12.60 6.99
C GLY A 89 -7.85 11.17 7.37
N LEU A 90 -9.07 10.72 7.03
CA LEU A 90 -9.54 9.35 7.30
C LEU A 90 -8.70 8.30 6.58
N ILE A 91 -8.33 8.54 5.33
CA ILE A 91 -7.46 7.65 4.56
C ILE A 91 -6.09 7.51 5.21
N ASN A 92 -5.49 8.62 5.65
CA ASN A 92 -4.19 8.60 6.30
C ASN A 92 -4.25 7.89 7.65
N ALA A 93 -5.29 8.14 8.44
CA ALA A 93 -5.53 7.44 9.71
C ALA A 93 -5.67 5.94 9.48
N ARG A 94 -6.55 5.53 8.55
CA ARG A 94 -6.76 4.12 8.22
C ARG A 94 -5.49 3.45 7.71
N ALA A 95 -4.75 4.12 6.83
CA ALA A 95 -3.48 3.61 6.32
C ALA A 95 -2.47 3.35 7.44
N ASN A 96 -2.50 4.14 8.53
CA ASN A 96 -1.62 3.94 9.69
C ASN A 96 -2.07 2.79 10.59
N GLU A 97 -3.38 2.53 10.70
CA GLU A 97 -3.94 1.43 11.47
C GLU A 97 -3.75 0.07 10.81
N LEU A 98 -3.71 0.02 9.47
CA LEU A 98 -3.56 -1.24 8.74
C LEU A 98 -2.23 -1.93 9.13
N PRO A 99 -2.27 -3.24 9.48
CA PRO A 99 -1.11 -4.04 9.89
C PRO A 99 -0.21 -4.42 8.70
N LEU A 100 -0.01 -3.48 7.79
CA LEU A 100 0.89 -3.57 6.64
C LEU A 100 2.26 -2.96 7.00
N PRO A 101 3.32 -3.22 6.23
CA PRO A 101 4.58 -2.47 6.31
C PRO A 101 4.40 -1.01 5.82
N ASP A 102 5.45 -0.18 5.88
CA ASP A 102 5.42 1.18 5.31
C ASP A 102 5.36 1.20 3.78
N ALA A 103 5.78 0.10 3.15
CA ALA A 103 5.78 -0.08 1.71
C ALA A 103 5.39 -1.51 1.32
N CYS A 104 4.49 -1.65 0.35
CA CYS A 104 4.08 -2.93 -0.22
C CYS A 104 4.19 -2.89 -1.74
N VAL A 105 4.60 -4.00 -2.35
CA VAL A 105 4.56 -4.15 -3.82
C VAL A 105 3.11 -4.29 -4.26
N VAL A 106 2.74 -3.53 -5.28
CA VAL A 106 1.43 -3.64 -5.94
C VAL A 106 1.56 -4.64 -7.08
N ILE A 107 0.67 -5.62 -7.08
CA ILE A 107 0.55 -6.63 -8.14
C ILE A 107 -0.84 -6.54 -8.77
N PRO A 108 -1.03 -7.01 -10.01
CA PRO A 108 -2.35 -7.09 -10.63
C PRO A 108 -3.35 -7.83 -9.73
N ALA A 109 -4.56 -7.29 -9.61
CA ALA A 109 -5.59 -7.94 -8.81
C ALA A 109 -6.10 -9.21 -9.50
N ALA A 110 -6.23 -10.30 -8.73
CA ALA A 110 -6.80 -11.56 -9.20
C ALA A 110 -7.82 -12.08 -8.20
N GLU A 111 -8.82 -12.83 -8.66
CA GLU A 111 -9.87 -13.39 -7.79
C GLU A 111 -9.34 -14.39 -6.76
N ALA A 112 -8.23 -15.06 -7.07
CA ALA A 112 -7.56 -15.98 -6.15
C ALA A 112 -6.83 -15.27 -4.98
N HIS A 113 -6.66 -13.94 -5.04
CA HIS A 113 -6.01 -13.19 -3.97
C HIS A 113 -6.97 -12.98 -2.79
N GLU A 114 -6.45 -13.11 -1.57
CA GLU A 114 -7.26 -13.10 -0.35
C GLU A 114 -7.87 -11.71 -0.13
N LEU A 115 -9.19 -11.62 0.00
CA LEU A 115 -9.88 -10.39 0.38
C LEU A 115 -9.99 -10.33 1.90
N VAL A 116 -8.95 -9.80 2.55
CA VAL A 116 -8.88 -9.70 4.02
C VAL A 116 -9.80 -8.60 4.54
N TRP A 117 -9.73 -7.41 3.94
CA TRP A 117 -10.55 -6.26 4.32
C TRP A 117 -11.50 -5.91 3.19
N ALA A 118 -12.80 -6.10 3.44
CA ALA A 118 -13.87 -5.75 2.51
C ALA A 118 -14.43 -4.33 2.74
N ASP A 119 -13.92 -3.61 3.74
CA ASP A 119 -14.40 -2.26 4.06
C ASP A 119 -13.90 -1.22 3.04
N ALA A 120 -14.75 -0.23 2.77
CA ALA A 120 -14.50 0.77 1.75
C ALA A 120 -13.33 1.72 2.09
N LEU A 121 -13.12 2.02 3.37
CA LEU A 121 -12.08 2.95 3.81
C LEU A 121 -10.69 2.34 3.65
N SER A 122 -10.53 1.06 3.95
CA SER A 122 -9.33 0.26 3.71
C SER A 122 -9.03 0.20 2.23
N ALA A 123 -10.02 -0.13 1.39
CA ALA A 123 -9.85 -0.11 -0.06
C ALA A 123 -9.40 1.28 -0.58
N LEU A 124 -10.07 2.35 -0.14
CA LEU A 124 -9.69 3.72 -0.48
C LEU A 124 -8.26 4.06 0.00
N SER A 125 -7.89 3.64 1.20
CA SER A 125 -6.57 3.91 1.78
C SER A 125 -5.44 3.23 1.01
N ILE A 126 -5.71 2.05 0.45
CA ILE A 126 -4.77 1.36 -0.42
C ILE A 126 -4.74 2.02 -1.80
N LEU A 127 -5.88 2.06 -2.49
CA LEU A 127 -5.94 2.48 -3.89
C LEU A 127 -5.47 3.91 -4.13
N SER A 128 -5.76 4.83 -3.19
CA SER A 128 -5.35 6.23 -3.27
C SER A 128 -3.84 6.43 -3.05
N LYS A 129 -3.18 5.52 -2.33
CA LYS A 129 -1.74 5.58 -2.06
C LYS A 129 -0.92 4.64 -2.93
N CYS A 130 -1.55 3.87 -3.83
CA CYS A 130 -0.85 3.05 -4.82
C CYS A 130 -0.29 3.90 -5.98
N SER A 131 0.92 3.60 -6.43
CA SER A 131 1.35 3.78 -7.83
C SER A 131 1.10 2.47 -8.60
N ASP A 132 1.68 2.33 -9.78
CA ASP A 132 1.50 1.15 -10.63
C ASP A 132 2.20 -0.10 -10.05
N CYS A 133 3.23 0.08 -9.24
CA CYS A 133 4.05 -1.02 -8.71
C CYS A 133 4.30 -0.97 -7.20
N ILE A 134 4.00 0.15 -6.52
CA ILE A 134 4.27 0.29 -5.08
C ILE A 134 3.14 1.05 -4.38
N TRP A 135 2.79 0.57 -3.20
CA TRP A 135 1.98 1.27 -2.22
C TRP A 135 2.89 1.77 -1.11
N LEU A 136 2.69 3.02 -0.68
CA LEU A 136 3.50 3.66 0.35
C LEU A 136 2.57 4.31 1.38
N ARG A 137 2.70 3.92 2.66
CA ARG A 137 1.90 4.45 3.77
C ARG A 137 1.98 5.98 3.85
N ALA A 138 3.19 6.52 3.68
CA ALA A 138 3.45 7.96 3.79
C ALA A 138 3.08 8.78 2.53
N LYS A 139 2.67 8.15 1.42
CA LYS A 139 2.36 8.88 0.18
C LYS A 139 1.06 9.65 0.31
N ASP A 140 1.00 10.85 -0.27
CA ASP A 140 -0.23 11.63 -0.33
C ASP A 140 -1.33 10.90 -1.13
N PRO A 141 -2.57 10.81 -0.60
CA PRO A 141 -3.68 10.15 -1.28
C PRO A 141 -4.07 10.83 -2.60
N ALA A 142 -3.98 10.09 -3.70
CA ALA A 142 -4.49 10.46 -5.01
C ALA A 142 -5.93 9.95 -5.20
N LEU A 143 -6.90 10.65 -4.60
CA LEU A 143 -8.32 10.23 -4.57
C LEU A 143 -8.90 9.93 -5.96
N LYS A 144 -8.67 10.81 -6.94
CA LYS A 144 -9.19 10.61 -8.31
C LYS A 144 -8.63 9.33 -8.95
N ALA A 145 -7.34 9.05 -8.73
CA ALA A 145 -6.72 7.83 -9.25
C ALA A 145 -7.28 6.57 -8.56
N ALA A 146 -7.62 6.67 -7.27
CA ALA A 146 -8.23 5.56 -6.52
C ALA A 146 -9.58 5.13 -7.12
N LEU A 147 -10.45 6.11 -7.43
CA LEU A 147 -11.78 5.88 -7.98
C LEU A 147 -11.72 5.27 -9.40
N VAL A 148 -10.68 5.59 -10.17
CA VAL A 148 -10.44 4.96 -11.49
C VAL A 148 -9.87 3.54 -11.35
N ARG A 149 -8.96 3.31 -10.41
CA ARG A 149 -8.25 2.03 -10.27
C ARG A 149 -9.16 0.89 -9.84
N GLN A 150 -10.19 1.15 -9.03
CA GLN A 150 -11.21 0.21 -8.52
C GLN A 150 -10.68 -0.97 -7.69
N GLN A 151 -9.56 -1.59 -8.03
CA GLN A 151 -8.98 -2.71 -7.31
C GLN A 151 -7.46 -2.76 -7.44
N ALA A 152 -6.81 -3.34 -6.44
CA ALA A 152 -5.39 -3.64 -6.43
C ALA A 152 -5.12 -4.85 -5.55
N SER A 153 -3.96 -5.47 -5.73
CA SER A 153 -3.47 -6.44 -4.76
C SER A 153 -2.11 -6.01 -4.24
N LEU A 154 -1.90 -6.18 -2.94
CA LEU A 154 -0.63 -5.94 -2.29
C LEU A 154 0.04 -7.27 -1.99
N LEU A 155 1.33 -7.37 -2.31
CA LEU A 155 2.15 -8.48 -1.87
C LEU A 155 2.70 -8.16 -0.47
N VAL A 156 2.08 -8.76 0.54
CA VAL A 156 2.42 -8.54 1.94
C VAL A 156 3.55 -9.47 2.36
N PRO A 157 4.65 -8.96 2.94
CA PRO A 157 5.74 -9.82 3.42
C PRO A 157 5.28 -10.79 4.52
N PRO A 158 5.86 -12.01 4.63
CA PRO A 158 5.44 -13.02 5.61
C PRO A 158 5.44 -12.55 7.07
N LEU A 159 6.35 -11.64 7.44
CA LEU A 159 6.42 -11.03 8.78
C LEU A 159 5.15 -10.26 9.18
N PHE A 160 4.39 -9.77 8.19
CA PHE A 160 3.14 -9.05 8.39
C PHE A 160 1.92 -9.93 8.09
N ALA A 161 2.10 -11.00 7.30
CA ALA A 161 1.01 -11.90 6.92
C ALA A 161 0.27 -12.52 8.11
N GLY A 162 0.99 -12.84 9.20
CA GLY A 162 0.38 -13.38 10.42
C GLY A 162 -0.57 -12.40 11.14
N ARG A 163 -0.37 -11.09 10.95
CA ARG A 163 -1.16 -10.03 11.60
C ARG A 163 -2.38 -9.60 10.79
N LEU A 164 -2.52 -10.08 9.56
CA LEU A 164 -3.61 -9.68 8.66
C LEU A 164 -4.98 -10.15 9.17
N ARG A 165 -5.03 -11.20 10.00
CA ARG A 165 -6.29 -11.87 10.42
C ARG A 165 -6.69 -11.60 11.88
N GLU A 166 -5.98 -10.72 12.59
CA GLU A 166 -6.20 -10.45 14.02
C GLU A 166 -7.21 -9.32 14.31
N THR A 167 -7.99 -8.89 13.32
CA THR A 167 -8.99 -7.81 13.49
C THR A 167 -10.39 -8.25 13.12
#